data_AF-A0A7T4UPV0-F1
#
_entry.id   AF-A0A7T4UPV0-F1
#
_cell.length_a   1.000
_cell.length_b   1.000
_cell.length_c   1.000
_cell.angle_alpha   90.00
_cell.angle_beta   90.00
_cell.angle_gamma   90.00
#
_symmetry.space_group_name_H-M   'P 1'
#
loop_
_entity.id
_entity.type
_entity.pdbx_description
1 polymer ?
#
loop_
_entity_poly.entity_id
_entity_poly.type
_entity_poly.pdbx_seq_one_letter_code
_entity_poly.pdbx_strand_id
1 'polypeptide(L)'
;MTLLDSMAQFLGPHYMKVKFVHLLFAMVWLWSTAVAYLTYIVPVVRRWFADPDNPALLQQRNEVLERFDDGVVLEHVAFPVVLLSGLCLLLVGGWGPDSYWLVLKLGVVCLIFLPIEIYDYWLSHFGGNKKKIRRREGGDPLSSRRYEQVMQYHLWFLVVTTPLIAIGGVSVVYLATVKPL
;
A
#
# COMPACT_ATOMS: atom_id res chain seq x y z
N MET A 1 -37.78 6.70 -2.51
CA MET A 1 -36.48 6.29 -3.05
C MET A 1 -35.42 7.04 -2.29
N THR A 2 -34.56 6.35 -1.55
CA THR A 2 -33.46 6.97 -0.81
C THR A 2 -32.32 7.38 -1.75
N LEU A 3 -31.39 8.19 -1.25
CA LEU A 3 -30.17 8.52 -1.99
C LEU A 3 -29.38 7.25 -2.36
N LEU A 4 -29.29 6.29 -1.44
CA LEU A 4 -28.62 5.02 -1.64
C LEU A 4 -29.30 4.18 -2.74
N ASP A 5 -30.63 4.13 -2.75
CA ASP A 5 -31.39 3.42 -3.79
C ASP A 5 -31.12 4.03 -5.18
N SER A 6 -31.05 5.36 -5.24
CA SER A 6 -30.77 6.09 -6.48
C SER A 6 -29.36 5.80 -7.00
N MET A 7 -28.38 5.72 -6.10
CA MET A 7 -27.00 5.36 -6.44
C MET A 7 -26.89 3.90 -6.89
N ALA A 8 -27.54 2.97 -6.21
CA ALA A 8 -27.54 1.55 -6.59
C ALA A 8 -28.16 1.35 -7.98
N GLN A 9 -29.27 2.03 -8.27
CA GLN A 9 -29.93 1.97 -9.57
C GLN A 9 -29.04 2.53 -10.70
N PHE A 10 -28.31 3.63 -10.43
CA PHE A 10 -27.37 4.20 -11.38
C PHE A 10 -26.14 3.30 -11.62
N LEU A 11 -25.61 2.68 -10.56
CA LEU A 11 -24.40 1.85 -10.65
C LEU A 11 -24.67 0.44 -11.20
N GLY A 12 -25.89 -0.08 -11.08
CA GLY A 12 -26.29 -1.41 -11.55
C GLY A 12 -25.85 -1.72 -12.99
N PRO A 13 -26.22 -0.88 -13.99
CA PRO A 13 -25.79 -1.04 -15.39
C PRO A 13 -24.27 -0.98 -15.61
N HIS A 14 -23.51 -0.51 -14.62
CA HIS A 14 -22.06 -0.36 -14.68
C HIS A 14 -21.30 -1.36 -13.81
N TYR A 15 -21.99 -2.30 -13.15
CA TYR A 15 -21.41 -3.25 -12.21
C TYR A 15 -20.13 -3.92 -12.73
N MET A 16 -20.15 -4.46 -13.95
CA MET A 16 -18.98 -5.16 -14.52
C MET A 16 -17.81 -4.21 -14.80
N LYS A 17 -18.08 -2.96 -15.18
CA LYS A 17 -17.04 -1.95 -15.39
C LYS A 17 -16.39 -1.56 -14.06
N VAL A 18 -17.20 -1.34 -13.03
CA VAL A 18 -16.72 -1.05 -11.67
C VAL A 18 -15.91 -2.23 -11.12
N LYS A 19 -16.38 -3.46 -11.33
CA LYS A 19 -15.66 -4.68 -10.93
C LYS A 19 -14.32 -4.82 -11.65
N PHE A 20 -14.27 -4.55 -12.95
CA PHE A 20 -13.03 -4.55 -13.71
C PHE A 20 -12.02 -3.53 -13.15
N VAL A 21 -12.45 -2.29 -12.93
CA VAL A 21 -11.62 -1.25 -12.31
C VAL A 21 -11.14 -1.69 -10.92
N HIS A 22 -12.04 -2.21 -10.09
CA HIS A 22 -11.69 -2.68 -8.74
C HIS A 22 -10.59 -3.75 -8.78
N LEU A 23 -10.74 -4.77 -9.63
CA LEU A 23 -9.76 -5.85 -9.74
C LEU A 23 -8.43 -5.36 -10.32
N LEU A 24 -8.46 -4.54 -11.35
CA LEU A 24 -7.24 -3.98 -11.95
C LEU A 24 -6.43 -3.20 -10.91
N PHE A 25 -7.07 -2.27 -10.20
CA PHE A 25 -6.39 -1.46 -9.20
C PHE A 25 -6.01 -2.26 -7.95
N ALA A 26 -6.75 -3.30 -7.58
CA ALA A 26 -6.34 -4.21 -6.51
C ALA A 26 -5.04 -4.96 -6.87
N MET A 27 -4.86 -5.32 -8.15
CA MET A 27 -3.63 -5.94 -8.63
C MET A 27 -2.47 -4.94 -8.69
N VAL A 28 -2.72 -3.70 -9.13
CA VAL A 28 -1.70 -2.63 -9.10
C VAL A 28 -1.24 -2.38 -7.67
N TRP A 29 -2.18 -2.22 -6.74
CA TRP A 29 -1.92 -2.02 -5.32
C TRP A 29 -1.09 -3.18 -4.75
N LEU A 30 -1.57 -4.42 -4.87
CA LEU A 30 -0.94 -5.57 -4.21
C LEU A 30 0.45 -5.91 -4.75
N TRP A 31 0.69 -5.77 -6.06
CA TRP A 31 1.91 -6.30 -6.70
C TRP A 31 2.99 -5.25 -6.94
N SER A 32 2.64 -3.98 -7.11
CA SER A 32 3.63 -2.95 -7.47
C SER A 32 4.72 -2.82 -6.41
N THR A 33 4.36 -2.68 -5.14
CA THR A 33 5.32 -2.57 -4.03
C THR A 33 5.91 -3.89 -3.60
N ALA A 34 5.16 -5.00 -3.65
CA ALA A 34 5.71 -6.33 -3.34
C ALA A 34 6.91 -6.66 -4.24
N VAL A 35 6.77 -6.44 -5.56
CA VAL A 35 7.86 -6.66 -6.51
C VAL A 35 9.00 -5.67 -6.24
N ALA A 36 8.71 -4.38 -6.06
CA ALA A 36 9.74 -3.38 -5.85
C ALA A 36 10.56 -3.63 -4.56
N TYR A 37 9.88 -4.01 -3.48
CA TYR A 37 10.51 -4.32 -2.20
C TYR A 37 11.44 -5.54 -2.31
N LEU A 38 10.93 -6.66 -2.83
CA LEU A 38 11.70 -7.91 -2.92
C LEU A 38 12.90 -7.82 -3.87
N THR A 39 12.76 -7.07 -4.97
CA THR A 39 13.77 -7.05 -6.03
C THR A 39 14.78 -5.91 -5.91
N TYR A 40 14.41 -4.77 -5.31
CA TYR A 40 15.30 -3.62 -5.19
C TYR A 40 15.72 -3.34 -3.75
N ILE A 41 14.79 -3.35 -2.79
CA ILE A 41 15.07 -2.97 -1.40
C ILE A 41 15.81 -4.08 -0.65
N VAL A 42 15.25 -5.30 -0.62
CA VAL A 42 15.82 -6.43 0.13
C VAL A 42 17.29 -6.70 -0.24
N PRO A 43 17.70 -6.73 -1.52
CA PRO A 43 19.09 -7.01 -1.88
C PRO A 43 20.07 -5.94 -1.45
N VAL A 44 19.69 -4.66 -1.51
CA VAL A 44 20.56 -3.54 -1.10
C VAL A 44 20.68 -3.49 0.42
N VAL A 45 19.56 -3.66 1.13
CA VAL A 45 19.54 -3.68 2.59
C VAL A 45 20.38 -4.85 3.13
N ARG A 46 20.27 -6.05 2.54
CA ARG A 46 21.11 -7.20 2.92
C ARG A 46 22.60 -6.95 2.71
N ARG A 47 22.99 -6.33 1.59
CA ARG A 47 24.39 -6.00 1.32
C ARG A 47 24.92 -4.98 2.33
N TRP A 48 24.15 -3.93 2.62
CA TRP A 48 24.51 -2.95 3.64
C TRP A 48 24.62 -3.59 5.04
N PHE A 49 23.72 -4.48 5.43
CA PHE A 49 23.82 -5.18 6.72
C PHE A 49 25.07 -6.06 6.84
N ALA A 50 25.58 -6.61 5.73
CA ALA A 50 26.79 -7.42 5.73
C ALA A 50 28.08 -6.58 5.89
N ASP A 51 28.04 -5.30 5.52
CA ASP A 51 29.16 -4.36 5.60
C ASP A 51 28.64 -2.93 5.88
N PRO A 52 28.23 -2.64 7.13
CA PRO A 52 27.49 -1.42 7.47
C PRO A 52 28.35 -0.16 7.48
N ASP A 53 29.67 -0.31 7.65
CA ASP A 53 30.63 0.80 7.70
C ASP A 53 31.03 1.29 6.30
N ASN A 54 30.57 0.60 5.24
CA ASN A 54 30.86 0.95 3.87
C ASN A 54 29.97 2.10 3.37
N PRO A 55 30.52 3.30 3.15
CA PRO A 55 29.74 4.48 2.79
C PRO A 55 29.04 4.34 1.42
N ALA A 56 29.60 3.55 0.50
CA ALA A 56 29.00 3.32 -0.82
C ALA A 56 27.72 2.47 -0.72
N LEU A 57 27.70 1.47 0.17
CA LEU A 57 26.51 0.63 0.39
C LEU A 57 25.40 1.40 1.11
N LEU A 58 25.80 2.25 2.08
CA LEU A 58 24.87 3.15 2.76
C LEU A 58 24.23 4.15 1.79
N GLN A 59 25.02 4.75 0.90
CA GLN A 59 24.50 5.63 -0.14
C GLN A 59 23.56 4.88 -1.09
N GLN A 60 23.94 3.68 -1.55
CA GLN A 60 23.10 2.87 -2.43
C GLN A 60 21.75 2.55 -1.79
N ARG A 61 21.74 2.20 -0.50
CA ARG A 61 20.51 1.99 0.30
C ARG A 61 19.61 3.21 0.26
N ASN A 62 20.17 4.39 0.55
CA ASN A 62 19.41 5.64 0.59
C ASN A 62 18.80 5.98 -0.76
N GLU A 63 19.57 5.86 -1.84
CA GLU A 63 19.09 6.15 -3.19
C GLU A 63 17.97 5.20 -3.62
N VAL A 64 18.10 3.91 -3.32
CA VAL A 64 17.08 2.92 -3.68
C VAL A 64 15.80 3.11 -2.86
N LEU A 65 15.90 3.45 -1.58
CA LEU A 65 14.73 3.79 -0.77
C LEU A 65 14.03 5.06 -1.28
N GLU A 66 14.77 6.12 -1.63
CA GLU A 66 14.19 7.33 -2.20
C GLU A 66 13.51 7.09 -3.55
N ARG A 67 14.01 6.15 -4.37
CA ARG A 67 13.35 5.75 -5.63
C ARG A 67 12.13 4.87 -5.40
N PHE A 68 12.18 4.02 -4.37
CA PHE A 68 11.03 3.22 -3.97
C PHE A 68 9.86 4.12 -3.55
N ASP A 69 10.11 5.18 -2.77
CA ASP A 69 9.12 6.19 -2.41
C ASP A 69 8.45 6.84 -3.64
N ASP A 70 9.20 7.03 -4.75
CA ASP A 70 8.63 7.55 -5.99
C ASP A 70 7.68 6.54 -6.65
N GLY A 71 8.03 5.25 -6.59
CA GLY A 71 7.23 4.15 -7.14
C GLY A 71 5.95 3.88 -6.34
N VAL A 72 6.00 4.09 -5.02
CA VAL A 72 4.86 3.91 -4.10
C VAL A 72 3.65 4.76 -4.47
N VAL A 73 3.85 5.84 -5.24
CA VAL A 73 2.74 6.67 -5.78
C VAL A 73 1.72 5.83 -6.54
N LEU A 74 2.14 4.76 -7.25
CA LEU A 74 1.19 3.88 -7.94
C LEU A 74 0.27 3.16 -6.96
N GLU A 75 0.82 2.63 -5.87
CA GLU A 75 0.06 1.98 -4.80
C GLU A 75 -0.89 2.98 -4.13
N HIS A 76 -0.40 4.17 -3.80
CA HIS A 76 -1.17 5.22 -3.17
C HIS A 76 -2.27 5.79 -4.08
N VAL A 77 -2.10 5.78 -5.39
CA VAL A 77 -3.24 6.10 -6.29
C VAL A 77 -4.21 4.91 -6.36
N ALA A 78 -3.69 3.68 -6.33
CA ALA A 78 -4.50 2.50 -6.48
C ALA A 78 -5.39 2.19 -5.28
N PHE A 79 -4.89 2.34 -4.05
CA PHE A 79 -5.64 2.00 -2.85
C PHE A 79 -6.96 2.79 -2.70
N PRO A 80 -6.99 4.13 -2.87
CA PRO A 80 -8.24 4.89 -2.86
C PRO A 80 -9.22 4.44 -3.96
N VAL A 81 -8.72 4.11 -5.16
CA VAL A 81 -9.55 3.60 -6.24
C VAL A 81 -10.15 2.24 -5.87
N VAL A 82 -9.38 1.36 -5.22
CA VAL A 82 -9.87 0.07 -4.69
C VAL A 82 -10.95 0.28 -3.64
N LEU A 83 -10.76 1.21 -2.69
CA LEU A 83 -11.74 1.52 -1.65
C LEU A 83 -13.04 2.06 -2.25
N LEU A 84 -12.95 3.08 -3.12
CA LEU A 84 -14.12 3.69 -3.74
C LEU A 84 -14.88 2.70 -4.63
N SER A 85 -14.18 1.96 -5.48
CA SER A 85 -14.80 0.93 -6.32
C SER A 85 -15.38 -0.22 -5.48
N GLY A 86 -14.74 -0.58 -4.37
CA GLY A 86 -15.24 -1.57 -3.42
C GLY A 86 -16.53 -1.14 -2.73
N LEU A 87 -16.63 0.12 -2.32
CA LEU A 87 -17.85 0.72 -1.78
C LEU A 87 -18.98 0.73 -2.83
N CYS A 88 -18.69 1.10 -4.08
CA CYS A 88 -19.66 1.01 -5.17
C CYS A 88 -20.17 -0.43 -5.38
N LEU A 89 -19.28 -1.43 -5.33
CA LEU A 89 -19.66 -2.84 -5.45
C LEU A 89 -20.49 -3.32 -4.25
N LEU A 90 -20.21 -2.84 -3.05
CA LEU A 90 -21.00 -3.13 -1.86
C LEU A 90 -22.43 -2.59 -1.99
N LEU A 91 -22.57 -1.35 -2.46
CA LEU A 91 -23.87 -0.69 -2.66
C LEU A 91 -24.75 -1.42 -3.68
N VAL A 92 -24.18 -1.91 -4.78
CA VAL A 92 -24.93 -2.62 -5.83
C VAL A 92 -25.10 -4.11 -5.51
N GLY A 93 -24.15 -4.70 -4.79
CA GLY A 93 -24.12 -6.15 -4.54
C GLY A 93 -25.19 -6.63 -3.56
N GLY A 94 -25.79 -5.73 -2.79
CA GLY A 94 -26.83 -6.08 -1.81
C GLY A 94 -26.33 -6.94 -0.64
N TRP A 95 -25.01 -7.03 -0.45
CA TRP A 95 -24.41 -7.83 0.62
C TRP A 95 -24.45 -7.07 1.96
N GLY A 96 -24.85 -7.78 3.02
CA GLY A 96 -24.89 -7.25 4.37
C GLY A 96 -23.90 -7.91 5.34
N PRO A 97 -24.00 -7.61 6.64
CA PRO A 97 -23.18 -8.22 7.70
C PRO A 97 -23.38 -9.73 7.87
N ASP A 98 -24.45 -10.28 7.32
CA ASP A 98 -24.73 -11.72 7.21
C ASP A 98 -23.77 -12.43 6.24
N SER A 99 -23.13 -11.69 5.33
CA SER A 99 -22.11 -12.20 4.43
C SER A 99 -20.76 -12.35 5.14
N TYR A 100 -20.53 -13.46 5.82
CA TYR A 100 -19.30 -13.70 6.61
C TYR A 100 -17.99 -13.47 5.82
N TRP A 101 -17.93 -13.88 4.55
CA TRP A 101 -16.77 -13.65 3.68
C TRP A 101 -16.46 -12.16 3.51
N LEU A 102 -17.52 -11.34 3.41
CA LEU A 102 -17.43 -9.89 3.24
C LEU A 102 -16.99 -9.24 4.55
N VAL A 103 -17.56 -9.65 5.68
CA VAL A 103 -17.15 -9.16 7.00
C VAL A 103 -15.68 -9.45 7.26
N LEU A 104 -15.20 -10.65 6.98
CA LEU A 104 -13.79 -10.99 7.10
C LEU A 104 -12.91 -10.17 6.15
N LYS A 105 -13.32 -10.02 4.89
CA LYS A 105 -12.61 -9.20 3.90
C LYS A 105 -12.50 -7.75 4.37
N LEU A 106 -13.61 -7.15 4.83
CA LEU A 106 -13.63 -5.79 5.35
C LEU A 106 -12.84 -5.67 6.64
N GLY A 107 -12.83 -6.69 7.51
CA GLY A 107 -11.99 -6.75 8.69
C GLY A 107 -10.50 -6.63 8.35
N VAL A 108 -10.02 -7.41 7.37
CA VAL A 108 -8.63 -7.30 6.87
C VAL A 108 -8.37 -5.90 6.29
N VAL A 109 -9.26 -5.39 5.44
CA VAL A 109 -9.09 -4.07 4.82
C VAL A 109 -9.04 -2.95 5.86
N CYS A 110 -9.99 -2.91 6.80
CA CYS A 110 -10.12 -1.82 7.76
C CYS A 110 -9.13 -1.90 8.92
N LEU A 111 -8.75 -3.10 9.36
CA LEU A 111 -7.87 -3.28 10.54
C LEU A 111 -6.41 -3.48 10.17
N ILE A 112 -6.11 -3.93 8.95
CA ILE A 112 -4.74 -4.22 8.52
C ILE A 112 -4.32 -3.22 7.44
N PHE A 113 -4.98 -3.22 6.27
CA PHE A 113 -4.51 -2.41 5.14
C PHE A 113 -4.66 -0.92 5.41
N LEU A 114 -5.83 -0.46 5.84
CA LEU A 114 -6.09 0.96 6.00
C LEU A 114 -5.11 1.64 6.99
N PRO A 115 -4.81 1.09 8.18
CA PRO A 115 -3.81 1.66 9.07
C PRO A 115 -2.39 1.66 8.49
N ILE A 116 -2.02 0.57 7.80
CA ILE A 116 -0.70 0.44 7.14
C ILE A 116 -0.55 1.53 6.06
N GLU A 117 -1.55 1.67 5.20
CA GLU A 117 -1.57 2.66 4.10
C GLU A 117 -1.52 4.09 4.63
N ILE A 118 -2.28 4.43 5.67
CA ILE A 118 -2.23 5.75 6.30
C ILE A 118 -0.81 6.09 6.74
N TYR A 119 -0.12 5.11 7.34
CA TYR A 119 1.24 5.31 7.81
C TYR A 119 2.27 5.35 6.67
N ASP A 120 2.12 4.53 5.63
CA ASP A 120 2.97 4.60 4.43
C ASP A 120 2.85 5.96 3.75
N TYR A 121 1.63 6.46 3.55
CA TYR A 121 1.39 7.82 3.06
C TYR A 121 2.16 8.87 3.85
N TRP A 122 2.15 8.76 5.18
CA TRP A 122 2.89 9.68 6.04
C TRP A 122 4.41 9.58 5.85
N LEU A 123 4.95 8.36 5.77
CA LEU A 123 6.37 8.08 5.57
C LEU A 123 6.88 8.50 4.19
N SER A 124 6.05 8.35 3.15
CA SER A 124 6.47 8.51 1.76
C SER A 124 6.20 9.93 1.22
N HIS A 125 5.15 10.62 1.69
CA HIS A 125 4.71 11.91 1.11
C HIS A 125 4.68 13.08 2.07
N PHE A 126 4.37 12.83 3.34
CA PHE A 126 4.19 13.87 4.35
C PHE A 126 5.45 14.05 5.22
N GLY A 127 5.34 13.81 6.52
CA GLY A 127 6.36 14.11 7.52
C GLY A 127 7.64 13.28 7.37
N GLY A 128 7.55 12.11 6.75
CA GLY A 128 8.68 11.21 6.49
C GLY A 128 9.33 11.35 5.12
N ASN A 129 8.88 12.29 4.26
CA ASN A 129 9.41 12.38 2.90
C ASN A 129 10.91 12.73 2.91
N LYS A 130 11.69 11.76 2.48
CA LYS A 130 13.15 11.67 2.60
C LYS A 130 13.84 12.75 1.78
N LYS A 131 13.37 12.94 0.54
CA LYS A 131 13.84 13.98 -0.36
C LYS A 131 13.61 15.38 0.20
N LYS A 132 12.44 15.63 0.81
CA LYS A 132 12.13 16.90 1.45
C LYS A 132 13.02 17.14 2.68
N ILE A 133 13.24 16.13 3.51
CA ILE A 133 14.12 16.21 4.68
C ILE A 133 15.56 16.51 4.24
N ARG A 134 16.10 15.73 3.31
CA ARG A 134 17.46 15.92 2.76
C ARG A 134 17.67 17.33 2.21
N ARG A 135 16.71 17.87 1.44
CA ARG A 135 16.79 19.24 0.90
C ARG A 135 16.77 20.32 1.97
N ARG A 136 16.01 20.12 3.06
CA ARG A 136 15.94 21.09 4.17
C ARG A 136 17.21 21.13 5.00
N GLU A 137 17.92 20.01 5.08
CA GLU A 137 19.09 19.84 5.96
C GLU A 137 20.42 19.93 5.19
N GLY A 138 20.47 20.72 4.12
CA GLY A 138 21.74 21.03 3.41
C GLY A 138 22.14 20.03 2.34
N GLY A 139 21.33 19.00 2.06
CA GLY A 139 21.48 18.12 0.90
C GLY A 139 22.35 16.89 1.10
N ASP A 140 23.13 16.82 2.18
CA ASP A 140 23.96 15.67 2.54
C ASP A 140 23.19 14.70 3.46
N PRO A 141 22.76 13.53 2.96
CA PRO A 141 22.02 12.56 3.75
C PRO A 141 22.89 11.85 4.81
N LEU A 142 24.22 11.87 4.69
CA LEU A 142 25.12 11.18 5.62
C LEU A 142 25.36 11.98 6.90
N SER A 143 25.15 13.30 6.88
CA SER A 143 25.29 14.16 8.06
C SER A 143 23.96 14.43 8.78
N SER A 144 22.82 14.02 8.21
CA SER A 144 21.49 14.25 8.79
C SER A 144 21.04 13.09 9.69
N ARG A 145 21.03 13.34 11.00
CA ARG A 145 20.48 12.39 12.00
C ARG A 145 18.99 12.12 11.78
N ARG A 146 18.22 13.15 11.40
CA ARG A 146 16.77 13.01 11.16
C ARG A 146 16.50 12.16 9.93
N TYR A 147 17.27 12.35 8.86
CA TYR A 147 17.16 11.55 7.65
C TYR A 147 17.41 10.07 7.95
N GLU A 148 18.50 9.75 8.66
CA GLU A 148 18.80 8.37 9.04
C GLU A 148 17.71 7.74 9.91
N GLN A 149 17.18 8.48 10.90
CA GLN A 149 16.07 8.00 11.73
C GLN A 149 14.85 7.64 10.89
N VAL A 150 14.47 8.51 9.94
CA VAL A 150 13.33 8.24 9.05
C VAL A 150 13.62 7.08 8.10
N MET A 151 14.87 6.88 7.67
CA MET A 151 15.25 5.71 6.85
C MET A 151 15.03 4.43 7.63
N GLN A 152 15.52 4.38 8.86
CA GLN A 152 15.40 3.21 9.72
C GLN A 152 13.94 2.92 10.05
N TYR A 153 13.14 3.94 10.36
CA TYR A 153 11.71 3.77 10.57
C TYR A 153 11.00 3.22 9.33
N HIS A 154 11.31 3.73 8.14
CA HIS A 154 10.70 3.21 6.91
C HIS A 154 11.11 1.76 6.63
N LEU A 155 12.37 1.41 6.85
CA LEU A 155 12.84 0.02 6.71
C LEU A 155 12.13 -0.93 7.68
N TRP A 156 12.03 -0.54 8.96
CA TRP A 156 11.30 -1.32 9.96
C TRP A 156 9.84 -1.47 9.62
N PHE A 157 9.20 -0.39 9.16
CA PHE A 157 7.83 -0.43 8.65
C PHE A 157 7.70 -1.49 7.55
N LEU A 158 8.51 -1.41 6.48
CA LEU A 158 8.44 -2.35 5.36
C LEU A 158 8.66 -3.81 5.80
N VAL A 159 9.60 -4.07 6.72
CA VAL A 159 9.87 -5.41 7.24
C VAL A 159 8.65 -5.97 8.00
N VAL A 160 8.00 -5.15 8.82
CA VAL A 160 6.85 -5.57 9.64
C VAL A 160 5.57 -5.70 8.81
N THR A 161 5.33 -4.78 7.88
CA THR A 161 4.06 -4.72 7.14
C THR A 161 4.03 -5.63 5.93
N THR A 162 5.16 -5.88 5.26
CA THR A 162 5.20 -6.72 4.05
C THR A 162 4.59 -8.12 4.27
N PRO A 163 4.92 -8.88 5.33
CA PRO A 163 4.28 -10.18 5.58
C PRO A 163 2.77 -10.07 5.82
N LEU A 164 2.32 -9.03 6.52
CA LEU A 164 0.91 -8.78 6.78
C LEU A 164 0.14 -8.46 5.50
N ILE A 165 0.71 -7.61 4.63
CA ILE A 165 0.14 -7.28 3.31
C ILE A 165 0.13 -8.53 2.42
N ALA A 166 1.19 -9.32 2.39
CA ALA A 166 1.26 -10.52 1.56
C ALA A 166 0.19 -11.56 1.96
N ILE A 167 0.11 -11.88 3.25
CA ILE A 167 -0.86 -12.86 3.78
C ILE A 167 -2.28 -12.31 3.66
N GLY A 168 -2.50 -11.07 4.10
CA GLY A 168 -3.80 -10.42 4.04
C GLY A 168 -4.29 -10.25 2.60
N GLY A 169 -3.39 -9.88 1.68
CA GLY A 169 -3.69 -9.63 0.27
C GLY A 169 -4.15 -10.89 -0.43
N VAL A 170 -3.39 -11.98 -0.27
CA VAL A 170 -3.79 -13.31 -0.77
C VAL A 170 -5.10 -13.76 -0.12
N SER A 171 -5.28 -13.55 1.17
CA SER A 171 -6.53 -13.90 1.87
C SER A 171 -7.74 -13.14 1.33
N VAL A 172 -7.60 -11.84 1.05
CA VAL A 172 -8.66 -11.00 0.47
C VAL A 172 -8.98 -11.41 -0.96
N VAL A 173 -7.98 -11.76 -1.78
CA VAL A 173 -8.17 -12.31 -3.12
C VAL A 173 -8.90 -13.65 -3.06
N TYR A 174 -8.52 -14.53 -2.13
CA TYR A 174 -9.20 -15.80 -1.90
C TYR A 174 -10.67 -15.57 -1.53
N LEU A 175 -10.95 -14.76 -0.51
CA LEU A 175 -12.32 -14.44 -0.07
C LEU A 175 -13.16 -13.81 -1.18
N ALA A 176 -12.57 -12.99 -2.04
CA ALA A 176 -13.25 -12.41 -3.19
C ALA A 176 -13.59 -13.45 -4.29
N THR A 177 -12.79 -14.51 -4.38
CA THR A 177 -12.95 -15.61 -5.35
C THR A 177 -13.96 -16.65 -4.87
N VAL A 178 -13.85 -17.09 -3.62
CA VAL A 178 -14.68 -18.17 -3.06
C VAL A 178 -16.00 -17.68 -2.46
N LYS A 179 -16.33 -16.39 -2.65
CA LYS A 179 -17.59 -15.85 -2.17
C LYS A 179 -18.78 -16.69 -2.70
N PRO A 180 -19.80 -16.97 -1.87
CA PRO A 180 -20.98 -17.69 -2.32
C PRO A 180 -21.65 -16.97 -3.51
N LEU A 181 -22.20 -17.77 -4.42
CA LEU A 181 -23.02 -17.28 -5.54
C LEU A 181 -24.33 -16.67 -5.03
#